data_AF-A0A6H0D1M2-F1
#
_entry.id   AF-A0A6H0D1M2-F1
#
_cell.length_a   1.000
_cell.length_b   1.000
_cell.length_c   1.000
_cell.angle_alpha   90.00
_cell.angle_beta   90.00
_cell.angle_gamma   90.00
#
_symmetry.space_group_name_H-M   'P 1'
#
loop_
_entity.id
_entity.type
_entity.pdbx_description
1 polymer ?
#
loop_
_entity_poly.entity_id
_entity_poly.type
_entity_poly.pdbx_seq_one_letter_code
_entity_poly.pdbx_strand_id
1 'polypeptide(L)'
;MSPDPNAQREFLRRLDRYIGEAKRILDAWNSYSDLHTDLDGWPYDDHAYGLRQSRRDAETAAAFEEVRAGARHLLESAENQLPLVPADRAQTRWIHQLGVLRDALDRLDALEEEWHATQDSLPRGTEAFETALAEHHAECWSYLDDWATHGHIIGEINTAVKRPPTSWSRPPAARPAPATGHTTMARR
;
A
#
# COMPACT_ATOMS: atom_id res chain seq x y z
N MET A 1 -3.00 24.12 5.31
CA MET A 1 -3.38 23.41 6.54
C MET A 1 -2.55 22.14 6.58
N SER A 2 -1.59 22.01 7.51
CA SER A 2 -0.84 20.75 7.63
C SER A 2 -1.79 19.66 8.14
N PRO A 3 -1.78 18.46 7.54
CA PRO A 3 -2.66 17.40 7.99
C PRO A 3 -2.33 16.96 9.41
N ASP A 4 -3.35 16.60 10.19
CA ASP A 4 -3.20 16.13 11.56
C ASP A 4 -2.26 14.89 11.59
N PRO A 5 -1.08 14.97 12.23
CA PRO A 5 -0.14 13.85 12.31
C PRO A 5 -0.72 12.61 13.00
N ASN A 6 -1.80 12.75 13.78
CA ASN A 6 -2.53 11.64 14.36
C ASN A 6 -3.38 10.92 13.32
N ALA A 7 -4.09 11.66 12.47
CA ALA A 7 -4.90 11.11 11.38
C ALA A 7 -4.05 10.35 10.36
N GLN A 8 -2.90 10.91 9.94
CA GLN A 8 -2.00 10.21 9.02
C GLN A 8 -1.48 8.88 9.58
N ARG A 9 -1.16 8.83 10.88
CA ARG A 9 -0.74 7.58 11.55
C ARG A 9 -1.86 6.56 11.66
N GLU A 10 -3.08 7.02 11.90
CA GLU A 10 -4.28 6.19 11.93
C GLU A 10 -4.50 5.52 10.57
N PHE A 11 -4.47 6.31 9.49
CA PHE A 11 -4.68 5.79 8.14
C PHE A 11 -3.57 4.81 7.70
N LEU A 12 -2.31 5.10 8.01
CA LEU A 12 -1.21 4.16 7.74
C LEU A 12 -1.40 2.82 8.46
N ARG A 13 -1.89 2.83 9.71
CA ARG A 13 -2.18 1.58 10.44
C ARG A 13 -3.32 0.77 9.83
N ARG A 14 -4.34 1.45 9.27
CA ARG A 14 -5.44 0.78 8.56
C ARG A 14 -4.94 0.17 7.25
N LEU A 15 -4.09 0.89 6.52
CA LEU A 15 -3.44 0.38 5.32
C LEU A 15 -2.58 -0.86 5.60
N ASP A 16 -1.75 -0.83 6.64
CA ASP A 16 -0.92 -1.98 7.04
C ASP A 16 -1.78 -3.20 7.42
N ARG A 17 -2.91 -2.97 8.09
CA ARG A 17 -3.88 -4.02 8.42
C ARG A 17 -4.49 -4.63 7.17
N TYR A 18 -4.98 -3.78 6.26
CA TYR A 18 -5.55 -4.19 4.98
C TYR A 18 -4.56 -5.05 4.18
N ILE A 19 -3.30 -4.60 4.02
CA ILE A 19 -2.27 -5.35 3.30
C ILE A 19 -2.08 -6.75 3.92
N GLY A 20 -2.02 -6.81 5.26
CA GLY A 20 -1.90 -8.09 5.98
C GLY A 20 -3.11 -9.00 5.80
N GLU A 21 -4.32 -8.45 5.74
CA GLU A 21 -5.57 -9.18 5.57
C GLU A 21 -5.77 -9.66 4.13
N ALA A 22 -5.57 -8.78 3.14
CA ALA A 22 -5.59 -9.10 1.72
C ALA A 22 -4.59 -10.23 1.40
N LYS A 23 -3.38 -10.19 1.98
CA LYS A 23 -2.42 -11.29 1.84
C LYS A 23 -2.96 -12.61 2.36
N ARG A 24 -3.61 -12.63 3.53
CA ARG A 24 -4.19 -13.87 4.09
C ARG A 24 -5.32 -14.42 3.23
N ILE A 25 -6.17 -13.53 2.71
CA ILE A 25 -7.26 -13.89 1.80
C ILE A 25 -6.68 -14.51 0.52
N LEU A 26 -5.66 -13.86 -0.07
CA LEU A 26 -4.99 -14.36 -1.28
C LEU A 26 -4.26 -15.69 -1.04
N ASP A 27 -3.54 -15.84 0.08
CA ASP A 27 -2.87 -17.10 0.44
C ASP A 27 -3.89 -18.25 0.58
N ALA A 28 -5.04 -17.98 1.19
CA ALA A 28 -6.12 -18.95 1.34
C ALA A 28 -6.78 -19.29 -0.01
N TRP A 29 -6.93 -18.29 -0.89
CA TRP A 29 -7.41 -18.49 -2.25
C TRP A 29 -6.43 -19.36 -3.05
N ASN A 30 -5.14 -19.03 -3.05
CA ASN A 30 -4.13 -19.79 -3.79
C ASN A 30 -4.08 -21.26 -3.33
N SER A 31 -4.10 -21.48 -2.02
CA SER A 31 -4.14 -22.84 -1.45
C SER A 31 -5.40 -23.61 -1.89
N TYR A 32 -6.55 -22.94 -1.96
CA TYR A 32 -7.78 -23.55 -2.46
C TYR A 32 -7.68 -23.84 -3.97
N SER A 33 -7.25 -22.86 -4.75
CA SER A 33 -7.11 -22.95 -6.20
C SER A 33 -6.20 -24.11 -6.60
N ASP A 34 -5.03 -24.24 -5.97
CA ASP A 34 -4.07 -25.32 -6.24
C ASP A 34 -4.65 -26.72 -5.99
N LEU A 35 -5.57 -26.85 -5.03
CA LEU A 35 -6.20 -28.13 -4.68
C LEU A 35 -7.43 -28.44 -5.54
N HIS A 36 -8.04 -27.43 -6.17
CA HIS A 36 -9.34 -27.54 -6.85
C HIS A 36 -9.24 -27.31 -8.36
N THR A 37 -8.03 -27.21 -8.90
CA THR A 37 -7.76 -27.10 -10.34
C THR A 37 -6.86 -28.25 -10.81
N ASP A 38 -6.97 -28.58 -12.10
CA ASP A 38 -6.06 -29.50 -12.76
C ASP A 38 -4.72 -28.82 -13.12
N LEU A 39 -3.82 -29.57 -13.78
CA LEU A 39 -2.49 -29.06 -14.17
C LEU A 39 -2.55 -27.91 -15.18
N ASP A 40 -3.67 -27.77 -15.89
CA ASP A 40 -3.89 -26.70 -16.86
C ASP A 40 -4.63 -25.50 -16.21
N GLY A 41 -4.96 -25.58 -14.91
CA GLY A 41 -5.65 -24.55 -14.16
C GLY A 41 -7.17 -24.58 -14.30
N TRP A 42 -7.74 -25.64 -14.89
CA TRP A 42 -9.19 -25.78 -14.99
C TRP A 42 -9.77 -26.30 -13.68
N PRO A 43 -10.83 -25.67 -13.14
CA PRO A 43 -11.45 -26.14 -11.92
C PRO A 43 -12.13 -27.51 -12.13
N TYR A 44 -12.05 -28.39 -11.12
CA TYR A 44 -12.77 -29.66 -11.14
C TYR A 44 -14.29 -29.50 -10.97
N ASP A 45 -14.70 -28.40 -10.34
CA ASP A 45 -16.10 -27.99 -10.15
C ASP A 45 -16.20 -26.47 -10.32
N ASP A 46 -16.66 -26.04 -11.51
CA ASP A 46 -16.80 -24.63 -11.89
C ASP A 46 -17.66 -23.84 -10.89
N HIS A 47 -18.74 -24.45 -10.40
CA HIS A 47 -19.69 -23.76 -9.53
C HIS A 47 -19.11 -23.54 -8.14
N ALA A 48 -18.54 -24.58 -7.53
CA ALA A 48 -17.87 -24.45 -6.23
C ALA A 48 -16.66 -23.50 -6.30
N TYR A 49 -15.91 -23.55 -7.40
CA TYR A 49 -14.78 -22.66 -7.62
C TYR A 49 -15.23 -21.19 -7.75
N GLY A 50 -16.26 -20.91 -8.56
CA GLY A 50 -16.83 -19.57 -8.73
C GLY A 50 -17.40 -19.00 -7.42
N LEU A 51 -18.10 -19.81 -6.61
CA LEU A 51 -18.55 -19.39 -5.28
C LEU A 51 -17.38 -19.02 -4.36
N ARG A 52 -16.30 -19.79 -4.39
CA ARG A 52 -15.12 -19.50 -3.56
C ARG A 52 -14.39 -18.25 -4.04
N GLN A 53 -14.35 -18.02 -5.35
CA GLN A 53 -13.79 -16.82 -5.96
C GLN A 53 -14.59 -15.58 -5.56
N SER A 54 -15.91 -15.60 -5.73
CA SER A 54 -16.80 -14.51 -5.31
C SER A 54 -16.64 -14.17 -3.82
N ARG A 55 -16.48 -15.20 -2.96
CA ARG A 55 -16.20 -15.00 -1.54
C ARG A 55 -14.86 -14.29 -1.28
N ARG A 56 -13.79 -14.66 -2.00
CA ARG A 56 -12.48 -13.97 -1.91
C ARG A 56 -12.62 -12.51 -2.27
N ASP A 57 -13.36 -12.22 -3.33
CA ASP A 57 -13.55 -10.85 -3.84
C ASP A 57 -14.30 -10.00 -2.82
N ALA A 58 -15.40 -10.53 -2.28
CA ALA A 58 -16.16 -9.88 -1.21
C ALA A 58 -15.36 -9.67 0.08
N GLU A 59 -14.57 -10.67 0.51
CA GLU A 59 -13.70 -10.57 1.70
C GLU A 59 -12.62 -9.48 1.49
N THR A 60 -12.05 -9.37 0.29
CA THR A 60 -11.04 -8.36 -0.03
C THR A 60 -11.64 -6.96 -0.07
N ALA A 61 -12.81 -6.81 -0.70
CA ALA A 61 -13.55 -5.54 -0.73
C ALA A 61 -13.89 -5.06 0.68
N ALA A 62 -14.44 -5.95 1.52
CA ALA A 62 -14.77 -5.63 2.90
C ALA A 62 -13.54 -5.19 3.73
N ALA A 63 -12.38 -5.82 3.52
CA ALA A 63 -11.14 -5.43 4.20
C ALA A 63 -10.65 -4.03 3.78
N PHE A 64 -10.93 -3.60 2.56
CA PHE A 64 -10.50 -2.29 2.05
C PHE A 64 -11.37 -1.12 2.54
N GLU A 65 -12.61 -1.38 2.98
CA GLU A 65 -13.52 -0.32 3.44
C GLU A 65 -12.96 0.52 4.60
N GLU A 66 -12.15 -0.06 5.49
CA GLU A 66 -11.48 0.70 6.56
C GLU A 66 -10.43 1.70 6.02
N VAL A 67 -9.86 1.42 4.84
CA VAL A 67 -8.84 2.24 4.17
C VAL A 67 -9.48 3.28 3.26
N ARG A 68 -10.61 2.96 2.62
CA ARG A 68 -11.26 3.79 1.59
C ARG A 68 -11.42 5.25 2.01
N ALA A 69 -11.90 5.51 3.23
CA ALA A 69 -12.09 6.86 3.76
C ALA A 69 -10.79 7.70 3.87
N GLY A 70 -9.63 7.05 3.93
CA GLY A 70 -8.32 7.70 4.04
C GLY A 70 -7.41 7.54 2.82
N ALA A 71 -7.82 6.77 1.81
CA ALA A 71 -6.97 6.37 0.69
C ALA A 71 -6.44 7.58 -0.11
N ARG A 72 -7.31 8.53 -0.47
CA ARG A 72 -6.90 9.78 -1.16
C ARG A 72 -5.93 10.59 -0.31
N HIS A 73 -6.19 10.72 0.98
CA HIS A 73 -5.31 11.45 1.89
C HIS A 73 -3.92 10.82 2.01
N LEU A 74 -3.86 9.49 2.06
CA LEU A 74 -2.60 8.74 2.08
C LEU A 74 -1.79 8.98 0.81
N LEU A 75 -2.43 8.93 -0.36
CA LEU A 75 -1.79 9.21 -1.65
C LEU A 75 -1.26 10.64 -1.73
N GLU A 76 -2.11 11.63 -1.48
CA GLU A 76 -1.73 13.05 -1.49
C GLU A 76 -0.56 13.31 -0.53
N SER A 77 -0.58 12.69 0.66
CA SER A 77 0.51 12.82 1.62
C SER A 77 1.81 12.20 1.10
N ALA A 78 1.76 11.01 0.50
CA ALA A 78 2.94 10.37 -0.07
C ALA A 78 3.52 11.13 -1.26
N GLU A 79 2.67 11.62 -2.17
CA GLU A 79 3.07 12.44 -3.31
C GLU A 79 3.74 13.74 -2.86
N ASN A 80 3.21 14.40 -1.82
CA ASN A 80 3.82 15.60 -1.24
C ASN A 80 5.13 15.33 -0.47
N GLN A 81 5.26 14.14 0.11
CA GLN A 81 6.45 13.72 0.84
C GLN A 81 7.59 13.29 -0.08
N LEU A 82 7.27 12.72 -1.25
CA LEU A 82 8.26 12.12 -2.15
C LEU A 82 9.38 13.10 -2.57
N PRO A 83 9.13 14.37 -2.94
CA PRO A 83 10.18 15.35 -3.24
C PRO A 83 11.07 15.72 -2.05
N LEU A 84 10.60 15.46 -0.82
CA LEU A 84 11.33 15.75 0.42
C LEU A 84 12.24 14.59 0.83
N VAL A 85 12.15 13.43 0.16
CA VAL A 85 13.00 12.29 0.47
C VAL A 85 14.44 12.57 0.03
N PRO A 86 15.43 12.37 0.91
CA PRO A 86 16.85 12.47 0.54
C PRO A 86 17.21 11.58 -0.66
N ALA A 87 18.05 12.08 -1.56
CA ALA A 87 18.40 11.41 -2.80
C ALA A 87 19.04 10.02 -2.61
N ASP A 88 19.73 9.79 -1.49
CA ASP A 88 20.33 8.50 -1.11
C ASP A 88 19.29 7.45 -0.69
N ARG A 89 18.04 7.86 -0.48
CA ARG A 89 16.93 7.01 -0.02
C ARG A 89 15.76 6.95 -1.00
N ALA A 90 15.69 7.89 -1.93
CA ALA A 90 14.65 7.94 -2.95
C ALA A 90 14.76 6.70 -3.85
N GLN A 91 13.64 6.00 -4.05
CA GLN A 91 13.58 4.86 -4.95
C GLN A 91 12.78 5.21 -6.20
N THR A 92 13.38 4.98 -7.38
CA THR A 92 12.74 5.31 -8.67
C THR A 92 11.40 4.61 -8.87
N ARG A 93 11.22 3.40 -8.31
CA ARG A 93 9.98 2.62 -8.40
C ARG A 93 8.76 3.32 -7.78
N TRP A 94 8.96 4.16 -6.78
CA TRP A 94 7.88 4.75 -6.00
C TRP A 94 6.97 5.63 -6.86
N ILE A 95 7.51 6.34 -7.86
CA ILE A 95 6.70 7.19 -8.75
C ILE A 95 5.69 6.35 -9.54
N HIS A 96 6.15 5.24 -10.12
CA HIS A 96 5.28 4.34 -10.88
C HIS A 96 4.22 3.71 -9.99
N GLN A 97 4.63 3.20 -8.83
CA GLN A 97 3.74 2.53 -7.89
C GLN A 97 2.69 3.48 -7.28
N LEU A 98 3.03 4.76 -7.02
CA LEU A 98 2.03 5.77 -6.63
C LEU A 98 1.03 6.03 -7.76
N GLY A 99 1.49 6.03 -9.02
CA GLY A 99 0.62 6.12 -10.19
C GLY A 99 -0.38 4.97 -10.25
N VAL A 100 0.08 3.72 -10.08
CA VAL A 100 -0.80 2.54 -10.04
C VAL A 100 -1.84 2.64 -8.94
N LEU A 101 -1.44 3.03 -7.72
CA LEU A 101 -2.37 3.17 -6.60
C LEU A 101 -3.44 4.26 -6.83
N ARG A 102 -3.06 5.36 -7.47
CA ARG A 102 -4.00 6.44 -7.82
C ARG A 102 -4.99 5.97 -8.88
N ASP A 103 -4.49 5.39 -9.97
CA ASP A 103 -5.34 4.88 -11.05
C ASP A 103 -6.30 3.80 -10.54
N ALA A 104 -5.82 2.89 -9.67
CA ALA A 104 -6.64 1.89 -9.02
C ALA A 104 -7.73 2.52 -8.12
N LEU A 105 -7.41 3.57 -7.36
CA LEU A 105 -8.40 4.25 -6.52
C LEU A 105 -9.47 4.95 -7.35
N ASP A 106 -9.07 5.64 -8.42
CA ASP A 106 -10.01 6.30 -9.33
C ASP A 106 -10.97 5.29 -9.98
N ARG A 107 -10.48 4.09 -10.30
CA ARG A 107 -11.30 2.99 -10.82
C ARG A 107 -12.25 2.43 -9.76
N LEU A 108 -11.79 2.25 -8.53
CA LEU A 108 -12.64 1.79 -7.42
C LEU A 108 -13.75 2.81 -7.09
N ASP A 109 -13.47 4.10 -7.19
CA ASP A 109 -14.47 5.15 -6.98
C ASP A 109 -15.53 5.14 -8.10
N ALA A 110 -15.11 4.96 -9.37
CA ALA A 110 -16.04 4.84 -10.49
C ALA A 110 -16.95 3.59 -10.36
N LEU A 111 -16.38 2.45 -9.99
CA LEU A 111 -17.14 1.22 -9.77
C LEU A 111 -18.13 1.34 -8.61
N GLU A 112 -17.79 2.08 -7.55
CA GLU A 112 -18.71 2.35 -6.43
C GLU A 112 -19.89 3.23 -6.88
N GLU A 113 -19.65 4.24 -7.71
CA GLU A 113 -20.70 5.08 -8.29
C GLU A 113 -21.66 4.26 -9.18
N GLU A 114 -21.13 3.38 -10.03
CA GLU A 114 -21.92 2.46 -10.85
C GLU A 114 -22.72 1.46 -9.99
N TRP A 115 -22.11 0.98 -8.91
CA TRP A 115 -22.76 0.07 -7.97
C TRP A 115 -23.93 0.73 -7.24
N HIS A 116 -23.80 1.98 -6.79
CA HIS A 116 -24.91 2.71 -6.18
C HIS A 116 -26.11 2.84 -7.12
N ALA A 117 -25.88 3.15 -8.41
CA ALA A 117 -26.96 3.20 -9.39
C ALA A 117 -27.63 1.82 -9.58
N THR A 118 -26.85 0.75 -9.55
CA THR A 118 -27.34 -0.63 -9.63
C THR A 118 -28.19 -0.99 -8.40
N GLN A 119 -27.74 -0.65 -7.20
CA GLN A 119 -28.45 -0.88 -5.95
C GLN A 119 -29.83 -0.21 -5.91
N ASP A 120 -29.95 1.00 -6.47
CA ASP A 120 -31.23 1.71 -6.53
C ASP A 120 -32.23 1.05 -7.50
N SER A 121 -31.73 0.27 -8.47
CA SER A 121 -32.54 -0.39 -9.50
C SER A 121 -32.95 -1.82 -9.15
N LEU A 122 -32.27 -2.47 -8.19
CA LEU A 122 -32.47 -3.88 -7.86
C LEU A 122 -32.92 -4.08 -6.40
N PRO A 123 -33.99 -4.87 -6.15
CA PRO A 123 -34.38 -5.23 -4.79
C PRO A 123 -33.35 -6.16 -4.13
N ARG A 124 -32.92 -5.79 -2.93
CA ARG A 124 -31.97 -6.55 -2.10
C ARG A 124 -32.46 -7.97 -1.82
N GLY A 125 -31.53 -8.93 -1.77
CA GLY A 125 -31.79 -10.34 -1.46
C GLY A 125 -32.42 -11.13 -2.60
N THR A 126 -32.51 -10.55 -3.80
CA THR A 126 -32.86 -11.30 -5.01
C THR A 126 -31.62 -11.88 -5.66
N GLU A 127 -31.78 -12.98 -6.41
CA GLU A 127 -30.67 -13.58 -7.18
C GLU A 127 -30.00 -12.56 -8.11
N ALA A 128 -30.79 -11.70 -8.78
CA ALA A 128 -30.24 -10.63 -9.62
C ALA A 128 -29.38 -9.64 -8.83
N PHE A 129 -29.77 -9.31 -7.59
CA PHE A 129 -28.97 -8.43 -6.73
C PHE A 129 -27.67 -9.10 -6.27
N GLU A 130 -27.74 -10.37 -5.84
CA GLU A 130 -26.54 -11.11 -5.39
C GLU A 130 -25.56 -11.36 -6.54
N THR A 131 -26.06 -11.66 -7.75
CA THR A 131 -25.22 -11.77 -8.96
C THR A 131 -24.55 -10.45 -9.30
N ALA A 132 -25.30 -9.34 -9.32
CA ALA A 132 -24.72 -8.03 -9.60
C ALA A 132 -23.69 -7.60 -8.53
N LEU A 133 -23.92 -7.95 -7.25
CA LEU A 133 -22.95 -7.72 -6.18
C LEU A 133 -21.68 -8.56 -6.37
N ALA A 134 -21.82 -9.82 -6.75
CA ALA A 134 -20.67 -10.68 -7.04
C ALA A 134 -19.85 -10.16 -8.23
N GLU A 135 -20.51 -9.70 -9.30
CA GLU A 135 -19.86 -9.06 -10.44
C GLU A 135 -19.12 -7.79 -10.04
N HIS A 136 -19.74 -6.91 -9.26
CA HIS A 136 -19.10 -5.69 -8.76
C HIS A 136 -17.83 -5.98 -7.95
N HIS A 137 -17.88 -6.95 -7.04
CA HIS A 137 -16.69 -7.34 -6.28
C HIS A 137 -15.60 -7.94 -7.18
N ALA A 138 -15.97 -8.74 -8.18
CA ALA A 138 -15.03 -9.32 -9.13
C ALA A 138 -14.33 -8.24 -9.97
N GLU A 139 -15.05 -7.21 -10.40
CA GLU A 139 -14.48 -6.06 -11.12
C GLU A 139 -13.56 -5.20 -10.23
N CYS A 140 -13.89 -5.05 -8.94
CA CYS A 140 -13.04 -4.36 -7.99
C CYS A 140 -11.73 -5.10 -7.69
N TRP A 141 -11.73 -6.44 -7.77
CA TRP A 141 -10.68 -7.29 -7.20
C TRP A 141 -9.27 -6.93 -7.67
N SER A 142 -9.05 -6.70 -8.96
CA SER A 142 -7.70 -6.39 -9.46
C SER A 142 -7.16 -5.06 -8.91
N TYR A 143 -8.01 -4.06 -8.75
CA TYR A 143 -7.62 -2.76 -8.21
C TYR A 143 -7.38 -2.82 -6.70
N LEU A 144 -8.12 -3.67 -6.00
CA LEU A 144 -7.86 -3.98 -4.59
C LEU A 144 -6.51 -4.71 -4.45
N ASP A 145 -6.19 -5.64 -5.34
CA ASP A 145 -4.91 -6.34 -5.37
C ASP A 145 -3.73 -5.39 -5.65
N ASP A 146 -3.91 -4.40 -6.53
CA ASP A 146 -2.93 -3.32 -6.74
C ASP A 146 -2.65 -2.56 -5.42
N TRP A 147 -3.71 -2.23 -4.67
CA TRP A 147 -3.58 -1.60 -3.35
C TRP A 147 -2.88 -2.49 -2.32
N ALA A 148 -3.18 -3.79 -2.31
CA ALA A 148 -2.54 -4.74 -1.41
C ALA A 148 -1.04 -4.92 -1.76
N THR A 149 -0.72 -4.96 -3.05
CA THR A 149 0.62 -5.19 -3.57
C THR A 149 1.50 -3.95 -3.43
N HIS A 150 0.97 -2.77 -3.70
CA HIS A 150 1.77 -1.54 -3.75
C HIS A 150 1.58 -0.60 -2.55
N GLY A 151 0.53 -0.74 -1.74
CA GLY A 151 0.19 0.20 -0.67
C GLY A 151 1.33 0.44 0.34
N HIS A 152 2.18 -0.55 0.59
CA HIS A 152 3.30 -0.45 1.53
C HIS A 152 4.26 0.72 1.23
N ILE A 153 4.36 1.17 -0.02
CA ILE A 153 5.25 2.28 -0.38
C ILE A 153 4.88 3.61 0.30
N ILE A 154 3.59 3.79 0.64
CA ILE A 154 3.12 4.99 1.33
C ILE A 154 3.78 5.07 2.71
N GLY A 155 3.91 3.92 3.40
CA GLY A 155 4.65 3.78 4.64
C GLY A 155 6.17 3.95 4.47
N GLU A 156 6.74 3.44 3.38
CA GLU A 156 8.17 3.59 3.05
C GLU A 156 8.55 5.07 2.86
N ILE A 157 7.79 5.82 2.05
CA ILE A 157 8.00 7.25 1.78
C ILE A 157 7.89 8.06 3.07
N ASN A 158 6.82 7.84 3.84
CA ASN A 158 6.61 8.53 5.12
C ASN A 158 7.75 8.26 6.12
N THR A 159 8.28 7.03 6.15
CA THR A 159 9.43 6.67 6.97
C THR A 159 10.71 7.33 6.48
N ALA A 160 10.93 7.36 5.16
CA ALA A 160 12.13 7.90 4.54
C ALA A 160 12.31 9.40 4.82
N VAL A 161 11.21 10.17 4.81
CA VAL A 161 11.21 11.60 5.17
C VAL A 161 11.51 11.83 6.65
N LYS A 162 10.97 10.98 7.54
CA LYS A 162 11.10 11.15 9.00
C LYS A 162 12.43 10.66 9.56
N ARG A 163 13.14 9.79 8.83
CA ARG A 163 14.37 9.18 9.34
C ARG A 163 15.48 10.23 9.39
N PRO A 164 16.14 10.47 10.55
CA PRO A 164 17.27 11.39 10.62
C PRO A 164 18.39 10.92 9.68
N PRO A 165 19.21 11.84 9.12
CA PRO A 165 20.40 11.47 8.37
C PRO A 165 21.27 10.58 9.27
N THR A 166 21.67 9.43 8.74
CA THR A 166 22.47 8.48 9.50
C THR A 166 23.83 9.13 9.77
N SER A 167 24.14 9.41 11.03
CA SER A 167 25.39 10.08 11.43
C SER A 167 26.60 9.13 11.33
N TRP A 168 26.82 8.51 10.18
CA TRP A 168 28.02 7.73 9.92
C TRP A 168 29.00 8.56 9.14
N SER A 169 29.60 9.52 9.85
CA SER A 169 30.95 10.05 9.66
C SER A 169 31.14 11.19 10.65
N ARG A 170 31.25 10.86 11.95
CA ARG A 170 32.04 11.73 12.82
C ARG A 170 33.50 11.32 12.57
N PRO A 171 34.31 12.09 11.82
CA PRO A 171 35.73 11.81 11.73
C PRO A 171 36.28 11.72 13.16
N PRO A 172 37.16 10.75 13.47
CA PRO A 172 37.75 10.65 14.79
C PRO A 172 38.35 12.00 15.13
N ALA A 173 37.94 12.57 16.27
CA ALA A 173 38.50 13.82 16.75
C ALA A 173 40.02 13.65 16.81
N ALA A 174 40.75 14.41 15.99
CA ALA A 174 42.18 14.43 16.05
C ALA A 174 42.58 14.92 17.46
N ARG A 175 43.01 13.99 18.33
CA ARG A 175 44.45 13.96 18.56
C ARG A 175 45.15 15.31 18.76
N PRO A 176 44.93 16.15 19.79
CA PRO A 176 45.74 17.36 19.91
C PRO A 176 47.21 16.95 19.96
N ALA A 177 47.99 17.40 18.97
CA ALA A 177 49.41 17.13 18.94
C ALA A 177 50.06 17.79 20.17
N PRO A 178 50.95 17.09 20.89
CA PRO A 178 51.70 17.72 21.96
C PRO A 178 52.52 18.86 21.36
N ALA A 179 52.35 20.06 21.93
CA ALA A 179 53.15 21.22 21.57
C ALA A 179 54.62 20.93 21.95
N THR A 180 55.45 20.65 20.95
CA THR A 180 56.91 20.70 21.11
C THR A 180 57.32 22.17 21.12
N GLY A 181 57.18 22.80 22.28
CA GLY A 181 57.80 24.08 22.55
C GLY A 181 59.22 23.85 23.05
N HIS A 182 60.24 24.02 22.20
CA HIS A 182 61.60 24.37 22.64
C HIS A 182 62.28 25.27 21.61
N THR A 183 62.10 26.57 21.86
CA THR A 183 63.13 27.62 21.92
C THR A 183 64.20 27.69 20.82
N THR A 184 64.04 28.72 20.00
CA THR A 184 65.08 29.42 19.23
C THR A 184 66.24 29.84 20.14
N MET A 185 67.48 29.46 19.79
CA MET A 185 68.65 30.29 20.10
C MET A 185 69.48 30.49 18.84
N ALA A 186 69.85 31.75 18.65
CA ALA A 186 70.43 32.33 17.46
C ALA A 186 71.97 32.32 17.50
N ARG A 187 72.55 32.31 16.29
CA ARG A 187 73.83 32.93 15.83
C ARG A 187 75.03 32.97 16.79
N ARG A 188 76.16 32.44 16.29
CA ARG A 188 77.24 33.25 15.69
C ARG A 188 78.08 32.44 14.72
#